data_AF-A0A1B8ZED7-F1
#
_entry.id   AF-A0A1B8ZED7-F1
#
_cell.length_a   1.000
_cell.length_b   1.000
_cell.length_c   1.000
_cell.angle_alpha   90.00
_cell.angle_beta   90.00
_cell.angle_gamma   90.00
#
_symmetry.space_group_name_H-M   'P 1'
#
loop_
_entity.id
_entity.type
_entity.pdbx_description
1 polymer ?
#
loop_
_entity_poly.entity_id
_entity_poly.type
_entity_poly.pdbx_seq_one_letter_code
_entity_poly.pdbx_strand_id
1 'polypeptide(L)'
;MKLKKPLINKQMIRLLTISLFISSSAFAQKEFTALRLDLPKNKLEPQHVNFTPDEIYLDHKKCFGYIKKNDVIIDNETVPNYFEISSLDNEVLFSGVIRKNESGNFESKIKFHPIDKVYKNSKIIGRNDLILNLSSNQVLNNNCSLNLDNLRLFYEKSNENN
;
A
#
# COMPACT_ATOMS: atom_id res chain seq x y z
N MET A 1 -37.35 -65.66 -36.92
CA MET A 1 -37.82 -64.29 -36.61
C MET A 1 -36.62 -63.34 -36.75
N LYS A 2 -36.65 -62.41 -37.73
CA LYS A 2 -35.60 -61.41 -38.01
C LYS A 2 -35.52 -60.37 -36.89
N LEU A 3 -34.34 -59.82 -36.62
CA LEU A 3 -34.03 -58.41 -36.20
C LEU A 3 -32.70 -58.40 -35.43
N LYS A 4 -31.73 -57.49 -35.57
CA LYS A 4 -31.26 -56.49 -36.56
C LYS A 4 -29.83 -56.15 -36.06
N LYS A 5 -28.84 -56.03 -36.94
CA LYS A 5 -27.54 -55.42 -36.59
C LYS A 5 -27.73 -53.90 -36.38
N PRO A 6 -27.03 -53.24 -35.44
CA PRO A 6 -26.98 -51.79 -35.43
C PRO A 6 -25.90 -51.27 -36.39
N LEU A 7 -26.32 -50.26 -37.14
CA LEU A 7 -25.58 -49.46 -38.10
C LEU A 7 -24.38 -48.74 -37.46
N ILE A 8 -23.20 -48.88 -38.06
CA ILE A 8 -22.09 -47.96 -37.85
C ILE A 8 -22.39 -46.70 -38.66
N ASN A 9 -22.76 -45.61 -37.98
CA ASN A 9 -22.96 -44.33 -38.64
C ASN A 9 -21.66 -43.52 -38.61
N LYS A 10 -20.96 -43.50 -39.75
CA LYS A 10 -19.95 -42.48 -40.06
C LYS A 10 -20.69 -41.20 -40.41
N GLN A 11 -20.55 -40.12 -39.64
CA GLN A 11 -20.50 -38.78 -40.20
C GLN A 11 -20.12 -37.69 -39.19
N MET A 12 -19.24 -36.81 -39.68
CA MET A 12 -19.01 -35.41 -39.29
C MET A 12 -18.11 -35.10 -38.09
N ILE A 13 -16.84 -34.88 -38.46
CA ILE A 13 -15.94 -33.85 -37.96
C ILE A 13 -16.72 -32.56 -37.65
N ARG A 14 -16.62 -32.09 -36.40
CA ARG A 14 -16.77 -30.67 -36.06
C ARG A 14 -15.69 -30.31 -35.05
N LEU A 15 -14.65 -29.65 -35.53
CA LEU A 15 -13.68 -28.94 -34.68
C LEU A 15 -14.45 -27.87 -33.87
N LEU A 16 -14.36 -27.95 -32.55
CA LEU A 16 -14.70 -26.85 -31.67
C LEU A 16 -13.39 -26.21 -31.22
N THR A 17 -12.92 -25.21 -31.97
CA THR A 17 -11.88 -24.29 -31.51
C THR A 17 -12.49 -23.40 -30.44
N ILE A 18 -12.18 -23.69 -29.18
CA ILE A 18 -12.49 -22.83 -28.04
C ILE A 18 -11.51 -21.65 -28.11
N SER A 19 -11.94 -20.55 -28.72
CA SER A 19 -11.25 -19.26 -28.57
C SER A 19 -11.48 -18.77 -27.14
N LEU A 20 -10.51 -19.03 -26.25
CA LEU A 20 -10.41 -18.34 -24.98
C LEU A 20 -10.13 -16.86 -25.28
N PHE A 21 -11.18 -16.05 -25.28
CA PHE A 21 -11.06 -14.62 -25.07
C PHE A 21 -10.57 -14.42 -23.64
N ILE A 22 -9.25 -14.32 -23.49
CA ILE A 22 -8.65 -13.83 -22.25
C ILE A 22 -9.00 -12.36 -22.19
N SER A 23 -10.04 -12.02 -21.43
CA SER A 23 -10.36 -10.66 -21.05
C SER A 23 -9.16 -10.13 -20.27
N SER A 24 -8.24 -9.45 -20.94
CA SER A 24 -7.20 -8.65 -20.29
C SER A 24 -7.91 -7.49 -19.60
N SER A 25 -8.35 -7.71 -18.37
CA SER A 25 -8.65 -6.63 -17.44
C SER A 25 -7.35 -5.86 -17.23
N ALA A 26 -7.17 -4.81 -18.03
CA ALA A 26 -6.16 -3.81 -17.80
C ALA A 26 -6.48 -3.18 -16.43
N PHE A 27 -5.80 -3.66 -15.40
CA PHE A 27 -5.74 -2.97 -14.13
C PHE A 27 -5.09 -1.61 -14.40
N ALA A 28 -5.89 -0.56 -14.48
CA ALA A 28 -5.38 0.80 -14.51
C ALA A 28 -4.63 1.04 -13.20
N GLN A 29 -3.30 0.93 -13.24
CA GLN A 29 -2.44 1.35 -12.15
C GLN A 29 -2.57 2.86 -12.06
N LYS A 30 -3.30 3.36 -11.05
CA LYS A 30 -3.37 4.78 -10.75
C LYS A 30 -1.95 5.26 -10.47
N GLU A 31 -1.44 6.13 -11.34
CA GLU A 31 -0.11 6.73 -11.17
C GLU A 31 -0.07 7.45 -9.82
N PHE A 32 0.96 7.17 -9.02
CA PHE A 32 1.14 7.79 -7.72
C PHE A 32 1.74 9.18 -7.89
N THR A 33 1.13 10.18 -7.25
CA THR A 33 1.66 11.55 -7.21
C THR A 33 1.89 11.95 -5.75
N ALA A 34 3.16 12.03 -5.34
CA ALA A 34 3.51 12.54 -4.01
C ALA A 34 3.10 14.00 -3.83
N LEU A 35 2.84 14.37 -2.58
CA LEU A 35 2.81 15.75 -2.13
C LEU A 35 4.18 16.38 -2.45
N ARG A 36 4.18 17.46 -3.23
CA ARG A 36 5.38 18.22 -3.58
C ARG A 36 5.58 19.32 -2.55
N LEU A 37 6.16 18.98 -1.40
CA LEU A 37 6.46 19.96 -0.37
C LEU A 37 7.83 20.59 -0.62
N ASP A 38 7.94 21.89 -0.36
CA ASP A 38 9.21 22.61 -0.37
C ASP A 38 9.96 22.33 0.95
N LEU A 39 10.65 21.19 1.00
CA LEU A 39 11.50 20.76 2.11
C LEU A 39 12.98 20.79 1.72
N PRO A 40 13.90 21.02 2.68
CA PRO A 40 15.33 20.95 2.46
C PRO A 40 15.74 19.65 1.76
N LYS A 41 16.39 19.81 0.61
CA LYS A 41 16.79 18.68 -0.21
C LYS A 41 18.17 18.14 0.16
N ASN A 42 18.33 16.81 0.11
CA ASN A 42 19.61 16.13 0.28
C ASN A 42 19.91 15.22 -0.94
N LYS A 43 21.05 14.51 -0.92
CA LYS A 43 21.44 13.57 -2.01
C LYS A 43 21.00 12.13 -1.75
N LEU A 44 20.11 11.90 -0.79
CA LEU A 44 19.72 10.60 -0.26
C LEU A 44 18.26 10.27 -0.58
N GLU A 45 17.65 10.90 -1.59
CA GLU A 45 16.30 10.50 -2.05
C GLU A 45 16.33 9.06 -2.58
N PRO A 46 15.43 8.18 -2.11
CA PRO A 46 15.25 6.87 -2.73
C PRO A 46 14.78 7.01 -4.18
N GLN A 47 15.43 6.30 -5.10
CA GLN A 47 14.99 6.23 -6.50
C GLN A 47 13.90 5.18 -6.71
N HIS A 48 13.94 4.11 -5.91
CA HIS A 48 12.98 3.00 -5.98
C HIS A 48 12.41 2.72 -4.60
N VAL A 49 11.09 2.56 -4.54
CA VAL A 49 10.38 2.12 -3.34
C VAL A 49 9.57 0.89 -3.71
N ASN A 50 9.88 -0.25 -3.08
CA ASN A 50 9.20 -1.51 -3.30
C ASN A 50 8.54 -2.00 -2.01
N PHE A 51 7.41 -2.67 -2.16
CA PHE A 51 6.60 -3.16 -1.06
C PHE A 51 6.41 -4.66 -1.17
N THR A 52 6.62 -5.37 -0.07
CA THR A 52 6.16 -6.76 0.10
C THR A 52 4.98 -6.77 1.11
N PRO A 53 4.38 -7.93 1.42
CA PRO A 53 3.37 -8.00 2.48
C PRO A 53 3.91 -7.46 3.81
N ASP A 54 5.14 -7.81 4.20
CA ASP A 54 5.65 -7.59 5.56
C ASP A 54 6.85 -6.63 5.62
N GLU A 55 7.31 -6.11 4.49
CA GLU A 55 8.55 -5.33 4.41
C GLU A 55 8.47 -4.21 3.38
N ILE A 56 9.31 -3.19 3.59
CA ILE A 56 9.48 -2.06 2.68
C ILE A 56 10.96 -1.94 2.31
N TYR A 57 11.21 -1.81 1.01
CA TYR A 57 12.53 -1.71 0.42
C TYR A 57 12.73 -0.33 -0.21
N LEU A 58 13.86 0.31 0.11
CA LEU A 58 14.33 1.53 -0.54
C LEU A 58 15.59 1.19 -1.33
N ASP A 59 15.63 1.51 -2.63
CA ASP A 59 16.76 1.22 -3.53
C ASP A 59 17.28 -0.22 -3.40
N HIS A 60 16.35 -1.19 -3.37
CA HIS A 60 16.59 -2.64 -3.25
C HIS A 60 17.13 -3.10 -1.89
N LYS A 61 17.22 -2.21 -0.90
CA LYS A 61 17.59 -2.55 0.48
C LYS A 61 16.36 -2.63 1.36
N LYS A 62 16.22 -3.72 2.13
CA LYS A 62 15.19 -3.82 3.18
C LYS A 62 15.45 -2.74 4.22
N CYS A 63 14.48 -1.87 4.45
CA CYS A 63 14.63 -0.75 5.39
C CYS A 63 13.65 -0.82 6.56
N PHE A 64 12.44 -1.34 6.34
CA PHE A 64 11.40 -1.35 7.36
C PHE A 64 10.64 -2.67 7.38
N GLY A 65 10.23 -3.08 8.57
CA GLY A 65 9.18 -4.07 8.77
C GLY A 65 7.81 -3.42 8.65
N TYR A 66 6.82 -4.21 8.28
CA TYR A 66 5.42 -3.81 8.24
C TYR A 66 4.53 -4.88 8.83
N ILE A 67 3.58 -4.45 9.64
CA ILE A 67 2.57 -5.33 10.21
C ILE A 67 1.20 -4.76 9.85
N LYS A 68 0.28 -5.64 9.46
CA LYS A 68 -1.14 -5.33 9.36
C LYS A 68 -1.91 -6.25 10.31
N LYS A 69 -2.80 -5.66 11.11
CA LYS A 69 -3.72 -6.39 11.99
C LYS A 69 -5.14 -5.91 11.72
N ASN A 70 -6.10 -6.82 11.80
CA ASN A 70 -7.51 -6.49 11.73
C ASN A 70 -8.14 -6.63 13.11
N ASP A 71 -9.17 -5.85 13.37
CA ASP A 71 -10.01 -5.90 14.58
C ASP A 71 -9.21 -5.84 15.90
N VAL A 72 -8.23 -4.95 15.97
CA VAL A 72 -7.39 -4.72 17.17
C VAL A 72 -8.13 -3.81 18.15
N ILE A 73 -8.08 -4.11 19.44
CA ILE A 73 -8.65 -3.24 20.48
C ILE A 73 -7.62 -2.18 20.86
N ILE A 74 -7.94 -0.91 20.64
CA ILE A 74 -7.14 0.26 21.03
C ILE A 74 -8.07 1.21 21.79
N ASP A 75 -7.71 1.62 23.00
CA ASP A 75 -8.52 2.52 23.84
C ASP A 75 -9.99 2.07 23.99
N ASN A 76 -10.22 0.76 24.15
CA ASN A 76 -11.52 0.10 24.20
C ASN A 76 -12.37 0.18 22.91
N GLU A 77 -11.80 0.62 21.80
CA GLU A 77 -12.43 0.60 20.48
C GLU A 77 -11.84 -0.50 19.59
N THR A 78 -12.70 -1.22 18.87
CA THR A 78 -12.26 -2.17 17.84
C THR A 78 -11.88 -1.43 16.57
N VAL A 79 -10.63 -1.58 16.18
CA VAL A 79 -10.03 -0.93 15.03
C VAL A 79 -9.88 -1.94 13.88
N PRO A 80 -10.60 -1.77 12.76
CA PRO A 80 -10.71 -2.81 11.74
C PRO A 80 -9.48 -2.95 10.85
N ASN A 81 -8.73 -1.88 10.60
CA ASN A 81 -7.51 -1.93 9.79
C ASN A 81 -6.42 -1.13 10.49
N TYR A 82 -5.57 -1.84 11.22
CA TYR A 82 -4.43 -1.27 11.90
C TYR A 82 -3.14 -1.68 11.19
N PHE A 83 -2.17 -0.77 11.17
CA PHE A 83 -0.86 -1.06 10.64
C PHE A 83 0.27 -0.45 11.46
N GLU A 84 1.45 -1.06 11.39
CA GLU A 84 2.71 -0.59 11.96
C GLU A 84 3.80 -0.62 10.89
N ILE A 85 4.71 0.35 10.93
CA ILE A 85 5.94 0.38 10.17
C ILE A 85 7.07 0.56 11.17
N SER A 86 8.01 -0.38 11.17
CA SER A 86 9.06 -0.48 12.19
C SER A 86 10.44 -0.41 11.56
N SER A 87 11.42 0.08 12.32
CA SER A 87 12.84 -0.06 11.97
C SER A 87 13.26 -1.54 11.94
N LEU A 88 14.45 -1.83 11.41
CA LEU A 88 15.01 -3.19 11.44
C LEU A 88 15.32 -3.68 12.87
N ASP A 89 15.42 -2.75 13.83
CA ASP A 89 15.60 -3.04 15.26
C ASP A 89 14.26 -3.22 15.99
N ASN A 90 13.15 -3.31 15.24
CA ASN A 90 11.77 -3.47 15.73
C ASN A 90 11.22 -2.27 16.52
N GLU A 91 11.80 -1.07 16.38
CA GLU A 91 11.21 0.16 16.89
C GLU A 91 10.05 0.60 15.99
N VAL A 92 8.86 0.80 16.54
CA VAL A 92 7.70 1.28 15.77
C VAL A 92 7.87 2.77 15.45
N LEU A 93 8.04 3.09 14.17
CA LEU A 93 8.23 4.47 13.70
C LEU A 93 6.88 5.12 13.36
N PHE A 94 5.99 4.35 12.73
CA PHE A 94 4.68 4.82 12.34
C PHE A 94 3.63 3.75 12.63
N SER A 95 2.50 4.14 13.19
CA SER A 95 1.35 3.24 13.30
C SER A 95 0.10 3.97 12.86
N GLY A 96 -0.80 3.31 12.14
CA GLY A 96 -2.00 3.95 11.63
C GLY A 96 -3.23 3.09 11.65
N VAL A 97 -4.36 3.79 11.64
CA VAL A 97 -5.69 3.23 11.56
C VAL A 97 -6.34 3.70 10.28
N ILE A 98 -6.90 2.76 9.51
CA ILE A 98 -7.65 3.06 8.28
C ILE A 98 -9.12 2.69 8.51
N ARG A 99 -10.02 3.64 8.26
CA ARG A 99 -11.45 3.43 8.41
C ARG A 99 -12.23 4.20 7.34
N LYS A 100 -13.50 3.86 7.17
CA LYS A 100 -14.41 4.67 6.36
C LYS A 100 -14.98 5.79 7.24
N ASN A 101 -15.03 7.00 6.70
CA ASN A 101 -15.75 8.12 7.29
C ASN A 101 -17.27 8.00 7.04
N GLU A 102 -18.05 8.96 7.54
CA GLU A 102 -19.52 8.99 7.38
C GLU A 102 -19.98 9.00 5.92
N SER A 103 -19.17 9.59 5.02
CA SER A 103 -19.42 9.61 3.57
C SER A 103 -18.98 8.31 2.86
N GLY A 104 -18.47 7.31 3.60
CA GLY A 104 -18.01 6.04 3.04
C GLY A 104 -16.59 6.08 2.44
N ASN A 105 -15.90 7.22 2.49
CA ASN A 105 -14.54 7.38 1.98
C ASN A 105 -13.52 6.87 3.00
N PHE A 106 -12.43 6.27 2.53
CA PHE A 106 -11.34 5.87 3.42
C PHE A 106 -10.59 7.11 3.94
N GLU A 107 -10.38 7.14 5.26
CA GLU A 107 -9.51 8.07 5.95
C GLU A 107 -8.48 7.30 6.78
N SER A 108 -7.36 7.93 7.11
CA SER A 108 -6.41 7.40 8.07
C SER A 108 -6.06 8.38 9.16
N LYS A 109 -5.72 7.82 10.33
CA LYS A 109 -5.10 8.51 11.45
C LYS A 109 -3.79 7.79 11.76
N ILE A 110 -2.67 8.48 11.63
CA ILE A 110 -1.33 7.89 11.73
C ILE A 110 -0.59 8.55 12.89
N LYS A 111 -0.01 7.78 13.81
CA LYS A 111 0.92 8.28 14.83
C LYS A 111 2.33 8.27 14.25
N PHE A 112 2.98 9.42 14.26
CA PHE A 112 4.42 9.57 14.01
C PHE A 112 5.13 9.49 15.36
N HIS A 113 5.58 8.30 15.74
CA HIS A 113 6.19 8.05 17.05
C HIS A 113 7.46 8.89 17.29
N PRO A 114 8.38 9.07 16.32
CA PRO A 114 9.62 9.84 16.52
C PRO A 114 9.44 11.32 16.88
N ILE A 115 8.25 11.88 16.63
CA ILE A 115 7.92 13.28 16.98
C ILE A 115 6.68 13.39 17.86
N ASP A 116 6.15 12.26 18.34
CA ASP A 116 4.96 12.17 19.17
C ASP A 116 3.71 12.88 18.60
N LYS A 117 3.54 12.92 17.27
CA LYS A 117 2.41 13.61 16.62
C LYS A 117 1.40 12.67 15.99
N VAL A 118 0.13 13.05 16.05
CA VAL A 118 -0.96 12.42 15.29
C VAL A 118 -1.12 13.18 13.98
N TYR A 119 -1.04 12.44 12.88
CA TYR A 119 -1.10 12.90 11.50
C TYR A 119 -2.38 12.44 10.80
N LYS A 120 -2.97 13.34 10.02
CA LYS A 120 -4.10 13.08 9.12
C LYS A 120 -3.86 13.84 7.81
N ASN A 121 -4.10 13.16 6.69
CA ASN A 121 -4.17 13.80 5.38
C ASN A 121 -5.04 12.97 4.45
N SER A 122 -6.00 13.61 3.77
CA SER A 122 -6.97 12.99 2.87
C SER A 122 -6.34 12.23 1.69
N LYS A 123 -5.10 12.55 1.32
CA LYS A 123 -4.33 11.88 0.26
C LYS A 123 -3.39 10.80 0.77
N ILE A 124 -3.23 10.65 2.10
CA ILE A 124 -2.35 9.66 2.72
C ILE A 124 -3.17 8.72 3.59
N ILE A 125 -3.60 7.60 3.00
CA ILE A 125 -4.51 6.66 3.64
C ILE A 125 -3.77 5.43 4.14
N GLY A 126 -2.90 4.84 3.32
CA GLY A 126 -2.24 3.58 3.64
C GLY A 126 -0.73 3.70 3.79
N ARG A 127 -0.11 2.55 4.10
CA ARG A 127 1.35 2.35 4.08
C ARG A 127 1.99 2.93 2.82
N ASN A 128 1.46 2.55 1.65
CA ASN A 128 2.10 2.89 0.38
C ASN A 128 2.11 4.41 0.18
N ASP A 129 0.96 5.07 0.39
CA ASP A 129 0.86 6.53 0.29
C ASP A 129 1.82 7.20 1.27
N LEU A 130 1.86 6.72 2.52
CA LEU A 130 2.74 7.29 3.55
C LEU A 130 4.20 7.18 3.15
N ILE A 131 4.68 5.96 2.87
CA ILE A 131 6.09 5.72 2.55
C ILE A 131 6.51 6.49 1.29
N LEU A 132 5.71 6.47 0.23
CA LEU A 132 6.06 7.16 -1.00
C LEU A 132 6.14 8.67 -0.77
N ASN A 133 5.21 9.26 -0.01
CA ASN A 133 5.26 10.67 0.34
C ASN A 133 6.45 11.03 1.23
N LEU A 134 6.76 10.21 2.24
CA LEU A 134 7.92 10.43 3.10
C LEU A 134 9.24 10.31 2.32
N SER A 135 9.34 9.36 1.39
CA SER A 135 10.51 9.19 0.52
C SER A 135 10.70 10.37 -0.44
N SER A 136 9.66 10.77 -1.18
CA SER A 136 9.74 11.91 -2.13
C SER A 136 10.00 13.26 -1.46
N ASN A 137 9.68 13.36 -0.17
CA ASN A 137 9.97 14.54 0.64
C ASN A 137 11.24 14.38 1.48
N GLN A 138 12.05 13.34 1.22
CA GLN A 138 13.32 13.07 1.88
C GLN A 138 13.24 13.10 3.41
N VAL A 139 12.11 12.61 3.91
CA VAL A 139 11.93 12.22 5.30
C VAL A 139 12.52 10.83 5.49
N LEU A 140 12.26 9.91 4.57
CA LEU A 140 12.94 8.62 4.47
C LEU A 140 14.03 8.69 3.41
N ASN A 141 15.24 8.35 3.79
CA ASN A 141 16.41 8.38 2.93
C ASN A 141 16.75 6.97 2.40
N ASN A 142 17.45 6.89 1.27
CA ASN A 142 17.83 5.63 0.63
C ASN A 142 18.76 4.73 1.48
N ASN A 143 19.45 5.30 2.45
CA ASN A 143 20.25 4.55 3.42
C ASN A 143 19.42 3.96 4.58
N CYS A 144 18.09 4.05 4.52
CA CYS A 144 17.11 3.68 5.55
C CYS A 144 17.03 4.63 6.76
N SER A 145 17.72 5.78 6.73
CA SER A 145 17.64 6.75 7.82
C SER A 145 16.36 7.59 7.74
N LEU A 146 15.89 8.01 8.92
CA LEU A 146 14.80 8.96 9.08
C LEU A 146 15.38 10.36 9.36
N ASN A 147 15.05 11.33 8.51
CA ASN A 147 15.37 12.73 8.73
C ASN A 147 14.30 13.39 9.62
N LEU A 148 14.61 13.57 10.90
CA LEU A 148 13.66 14.12 11.87
C LEU A 148 13.25 15.57 11.58
N ASP A 149 14.13 16.39 11.02
CA ASP A 149 13.80 17.77 10.69
C ASP A 149 12.83 17.84 9.51
N ASN A 150 13.09 17.05 8.46
CA ASN A 150 12.13 16.91 7.36
C ASN A 150 10.84 16.25 7.83
N LEU A 151 10.85 15.32 8.80
CA LEU A 151 9.62 14.74 9.36
C LEU A 151 8.75 15.80 10.05
N ARG A 152 9.37 16.69 10.85
CA ARG A 152 8.66 17.81 11.50
C ARG A 152 8.08 18.76 10.46
N LEU A 153 8.87 19.18 9.47
CA LEU A 153 8.39 20.07 8.41
C LEU A 153 7.32 19.42 7.53
N PHE A 154 7.47 18.13 7.23
CA PHE A 154 6.45 17.35 6.52
C PHE A 154 5.14 17.39 7.30
N TYR A 155 5.19 17.09 8.60
CA TYR A 155 4.01 17.16 9.47
C TYR A 155 3.39 18.56 9.44
N GLU A 156 4.16 19.61 9.71
CA GLU A 156 3.67 20.99 9.76
C GLU A 156 3.01 21.45 8.45
N LYS A 157 3.59 21.07 7.29
CA LYS A 157 3.14 21.55 5.98
C LYS A 157 2.01 20.72 5.35
N SER A 158 1.86 19.46 5.74
CA SER A 158 0.91 18.53 5.09
C SER A 158 -0.19 18.00 5.99
N ASN A 159 -0.07 18.14 7.31
CA ASN A 159 -1.08 17.65 8.21
C ASN A 159 -2.36 18.49 8.09
N GLU A 160 -3.47 17.82 7.79
CA GLU A 160 -4.81 18.40 7.80
C GLU A 160 -5.31 18.38 9.25
N ASN A 161 -4.88 19.37 10.02
CA ASN A 161 -5.49 19.63 11.33
C ASN A 161 -6.94 20.08 11.09
N ASN A 162 -7.88 19.33 11.64
CA ASN A 162 -9.23 19.83 11.91
C ASN A 162 -9.19 20.83 13.06
#